data_AF-A0A5C4VDP4-F1
#
_entry.id   AF-A0A5C4VDP4-F1
#
_cell.length_a   1.000
_cell.length_b   1.000
_cell.length_c   1.000
_cell.angle_alpha   90.00
_cell.angle_beta   90.00
_cell.angle_gamma   90.00
#
_symmetry.space_group_name_H-M   'P 1'
#
loop_
_entity.id
_entity.type
_entity.pdbx_description
1 polymer ?
#
loop_
_entity_poly.entity_id
_entity_poly.type
_entity_poly.pdbx_seq_one_letter_code
_entity_poly.pdbx_strand_id
1 'polypeptide(L)'
;MGSGARYYRSGSAGSRLHPDDPDLSLIRSARVLHITGITLALSDSAREAVRVVLAEARDAGVLVSMDVNHRHTLWSRDEASTMLRETLPSVDVLFATEEEARLVVDEHDPVDLTEAPVRCAAVCLAGMWRARARTASGA
;
A
#
# COMPACT_ATOMS: atom_id res chain seq x y z
N MET A 1 -20.56 -19.50 8.20
CA MET A 1 -20.29 -19.48 6.75
C MET A 1 -20.74 -18.13 6.21
N GLY A 2 -19.83 -17.17 6.07
CA GLY A 2 -20.16 -15.86 5.52
C GLY A 2 -20.29 -15.96 4.00
N SER A 3 -21.39 -15.45 3.46
CA SER A 3 -21.54 -15.27 2.02
C SER A 3 -20.44 -14.33 1.52
N GLY A 4 -19.39 -14.90 0.91
CA GLY A 4 -18.35 -14.09 0.29
C GLY A 4 -18.96 -13.15 -0.75
N ALA A 5 -18.67 -11.86 -0.64
CA ALA A 5 -19.08 -10.89 -1.65
C ALA A 5 -18.47 -11.27 -3.00
N ARG A 6 -19.30 -11.34 -4.05
CA ARG A 6 -18.85 -11.55 -5.44
C ARG A 6 -18.60 -10.20 -6.08
N TYR A 7 -17.39 -9.99 -6.58
CA TYR A 7 -16.99 -8.75 -7.24
C TYR A 7 -16.89 -8.95 -8.76
N TYR A 8 -17.68 -8.19 -9.53
CA TYR A 8 -17.62 -8.15 -11.00
C TYR A 8 -16.79 -6.94 -11.44
N ARG A 9 -15.46 -7.05 -11.32
CA ARG A 9 -14.53 -5.94 -11.61
C ARG A 9 -13.53 -6.21 -12.72
N SER A 10 -13.45 -7.45 -13.19
CA SER A 10 -12.61 -7.80 -14.34
C SER A 10 -13.08 -7.03 -15.56
N GLY A 11 -12.16 -6.32 -16.22
CA GLY A 11 -12.50 -5.48 -17.37
C GLY A 11 -13.28 -4.21 -17.00
N SER A 12 -13.25 -3.77 -15.74
CA SER A 12 -13.74 -2.45 -15.36
C SER A 12 -12.78 -1.33 -15.80
N ALA A 13 -13.21 -0.07 -15.71
CA ALA A 13 -12.32 1.07 -15.96
C ALA A 13 -11.12 1.08 -15.00
N GLY A 14 -11.34 0.79 -13.71
CA GLY A 14 -10.28 0.74 -12.71
C GLY A 14 -9.23 -0.35 -12.99
N SER A 15 -9.64 -1.49 -13.56
CA SER A 15 -8.68 -2.53 -13.96
C SER A 15 -7.93 -2.23 -15.27
N ARG A 16 -8.15 -1.06 -15.87
CA ARG A 16 -7.46 -0.58 -17.07
C ARG A 16 -6.68 0.71 -16.83
N LEU A 17 -6.48 1.10 -15.57
CA LEU A 17 -5.65 2.25 -15.24
C LEU A 17 -4.28 2.09 -15.91
N HIS A 18 -3.87 3.10 -16.65
CA HIS A 18 -2.64 3.14 -17.44
C HIS A 18 -1.66 4.16 -16.83
N PRO A 19 -0.35 3.97 -17.00
CA PRO A 19 0.68 4.91 -16.53
C PRO A 19 0.53 6.36 -17.01
N ASP A 20 -0.16 6.57 -18.14
CA ASP A 20 -0.38 7.89 -18.74
C ASP A 20 -1.67 8.58 -18.25
N ASP A 21 -2.53 7.87 -17.51
CA ASP A 21 -3.79 8.42 -17.01
C ASP A 21 -3.61 9.47 -15.89
N PRO A 22 -2.63 9.36 -14.96
CA PRO A 22 -2.48 10.34 -13.90
C PRO A 22 -2.00 11.69 -14.40
N ASP A 23 -2.71 12.76 -14.01
CA ASP A 23 -2.19 14.12 -14.15
C ASP A 23 -1.14 14.39 -13.06
N LEU A 24 0.13 14.35 -13.47
CA LEU A 24 1.28 14.52 -12.57
C LEU A 24 1.33 15.91 -11.92
N SER A 25 0.71 16.93 -12.51
CA SER A 25 0.64 18.26 -11.89
C SER A 25 -0.20 18.26 -10.61
N LEU A 26 -1.26 17.44 -10.58
CA LEU A 26 -2.08 17.24 -9.39
C LEU A 26 -1.28 16.54 -8.30
N ILE A 27 -0.46 15.54 -8.66
CA ILE A 27 0.42 14.84 -7.71
C ILE A 27 1.41 15.83 -7.10
N ARG A 28 2.13 16.60 -7.93
CA ARG A 28 3.12 17.60 -7.48
C ARG A 28 2.56 18.65 -6.53
N SER A 29 1.28 19.03 -6.72
CA SER A 29 0.61 20.05 -5.90
C SER A 29 -0.05 19.49 -4.63
N ALA A 30 -0.13 18.17 -4.50
CA ALA A 30 -0.80 17.53 -3.38
C ALA A 30 0.02 17.64 -2.09
N ARG A 31 -0.66 17.59 -0.94
CA ARG A 31 0.00 17.44 0.35
C ARG A 31 0.30 15.98 0.68
N VAL A 32 -0.60 15.10 0.25
CA VAL A 32 -0.54 13.65 0.52
C VAL A 32 -1.03 12.91 -0.71
N LEU A 33 -0.27 11.90 -1.14
CA LEU A 33 -0.71 10.87 -2.05
C LEU A 33 -1.12 9.64 -1.22
N HIS A 34 -2.34 9.15 -1.40
CA HIS A 34 -2.78 7.89 -0.79
C HIS A 34 -2.95 6.82 -1.86
N ILE A 35 -2.31 5.66 -1.64
CA ILE A 35 -2.44 4.47 -2.47
C ILE A 35 -2.94 3.29 -1.67
N THR A 36 -3.45 2.26 -2.35
CA THR A 36 -3.91 1.03 -1.71
C THR A 36 -3.39 -0.19 -2.46
N GLY A 37 -3.14 -1.28 -1.71
CA GLY A 37 -2.77 -2.58 -2.28
C GLY A 37 -3.82 -3.14 -3.24
N ILE A 38 -5.09 -2.73 -3.15
CA ILE A 38 -6.11 -3.10 -4.15
C ILE A 38 -5.68 -2.66 -5.54
N THR A 39 -5.21 -1.41 -5.72
CA THR A 39 -4.84 -0.86 -7.03
C THR A 39 -3.68 -1.64 -7.64
N LEU A 40 -2.68 -1.98 -6.83
CA LEU A 40 -1.56 -2.84 -7.23
C LEU A 40 -2.03 -4.24 -7.66
N ALA A 41 -3.13 -4.73 -7.10
CA ALA A 41 -3.67 -6.04 -7.40
C ALA A 41 -4.62 -6.08 -8.60
N LEU A 42 -4.96 -4.93 -9.21
CA LEU A 42 -5.96 -4.89 -10.29
C LEU A 42 -5.43 -5.36 -11.64
N SER A 43 -4.19 -4.97 -12.00
CA SER A 43 -3.56 -5.28 -13.28
C SER A 43 -2.11 -4.80 -13.31
N ASP A 44 -1.33 -5.27 -14.29
CA ASP A 44 0.05 -4.80 -14.50
C ASP A 44 0.13 -3.32 -14.88
N SER A 45 -0.82 -2.82 -15.68
CA SER A 45 -0.85 -1.40 -16.04
C SER A 45 -1.18 -0.50 -14.83
N ALA A 46 -2.04 -0.97 -13.93
CA ALA A 46 -2.33 -0.26 -12.69
C ALA A 46 -1.12 -0.24 -11.75
N ARG A 47 -0.32 -1.32 -11.71
CA ARG A 47 0.95 -1.34 -10.96
C ARG A 47 1.91 -0.29 -11.51
N GLU A 48 2.06 -0.23 -12.83
CA GLU A 48 2.95 0.74 -13.46
C GLU A 48 2.47 2.18 -13.24
N ALA A 49 1.15 2.43 -13.28
CA ALA A 49 0.60 3.74 -12.94
C ALA A 49 0.90 4.15 -11.49
N VAL A 50 0.84 3.21 -10.55
CA VAL A 50 1.26 3.45 -9.17
C VAL A 50 2.75 3.79 -9.09
N ARG A 51 3.62 3.08 -9.83
CA ARG A 51 5.06 3.41 -9.87
C ARG A 51 5.31 4.83 -10.37
N VAL A 52 4.62 5.26 -11.41
CA VAL A 52 4.74 6.63 -11.97
C VAL A 52 4.36 7.69 -10.93
N VAL A 53 3.21 7.56 -10.27
CA VAL A 53 2.78 8.57 -9.29
C VAL A 53 3.63 8.56 -8.01
N LEU A 54 4.21 7.41 -7.63
CA LEU A 54 5.14 7.32 -6.50
C LEU A 54 6.47 8.01 -6.80
N ALA A 55 7.02 7.80 -8.00
CA ALA A 55 8.23 8.49 -8.44
C ALA A 55 8.02 10.01 -8.44
N GLU A 56 6.88 10.46 -8.97
CA GLU A 56 6.51 11.87 -9.02
C GLU A 56 6.31 12.46 -7.61
N ALA A 57 5.58 11.77 -6.73
CA ALA A 57 5.38 12.21 -5.35
C ALA A 57 6.72 12.37 -4.61
N ARG A 58 7.65 11.42 -4.79
CA ARG A 58 8.98 11.47 -4.22
C ARG A 58 9.76 12.68 -4.71
N ASP A 59 9.78 12.92 -6.02
CA ASP A 59 10.50 14.05 -6.62
C ASP A 59 9.93 15.41 -6.17
N ALA A 60 8.62 15.48 -5.94
CA ALA A 60 7.94 16.67 -5.45
C ALA A 60 7.96 16.82 -3.92
N GLY A 61 8.49 15.85 -3.17
CA GLY A 61 8.49 15.84 -1.70
C GLY A 61 7.10 15.70 -1.08
N VAL A 62 6.16 15.08 -1.80
CA VAL A 62 4.79 14.81 -1.35
C VAL A 62 4.78 13.60 -0.43
N LEU A 63 4.06 13.70 0.69
CA LEU A 63 3.94 12.60 1.64
C LEU A 63 3.12 11.45 1.03
N VAL A 64 3.63 10.24 1.10
CA VAL A 64 2.95 9.04 0.59
C VAL A 64 2.38 8.22 1.73
N SER A 65 1.09 7.91 1.66
CA SER A 65 0.43 6.96 2.56
C SER A 65 -0.09 5.74 1.79
N MET A 66 0.00 4.56 2.40
CA MET A 66 -0.48 3.32 1.80
C MET A 66 -1.36 2.52 2.76
N ASP A 67 -2.49 2.03 2.28
CA ASP A 67 -3.29 0.99 2.95
C ASP A 67 -3.06 -0.37 2.26
N VAL A 68 -2.56 -1.37 3.00
CA VAL A 68 -2.25 -2.71 2.47
C VAL A 68 -3.49 -3.35 1.83
N ASN A 69 -4.65 -3.27 2.49
CA ASN A 69 -5.95 -3.74 2.01
C ASN A 69 -5.88 -5.06 1.20
N HIS A 70 -5.26 -6.08 1.78
CA HIS A 70 -4.97 -7.34 1.10
C HIS A 70 -6.27 -8.13 0.87
N ARG A 71 -6.50 -8.54 -0.38
CA ARG A 71 -7.62 -9.40 -0.76
C ARG A 71 -7.10 -10.63 -1.47
N HIS A 72 -7.19 -11.78 -0.80
CA HIS A 72 -6.80 -13.08 -1.34
C HIS A 72 -7.52 -13.48 -2.64
N THR A 73 -8.65 -12.83 -2.97
CA THR A 73 -9.37 -13.05 -4.24
C THR A 73 -8.77 -12.29 -5.42
N LEU A 74 -7.81 -11.40 -5.20
CA LEU A 74 -7.14 -10.63 -6.26
C LEU A 74 -5.80 -11.21 -6.65
N TRP A 75 -5.03 -11.65 -5.68
CA TRP A 75 -3.65 -12.06 -5.81
C TRP A 75 -3.26 -12.97 -4.65
N SER A 76 -2.21 -13.74 -4.86
CA SER A 76 -1.69 -14.65 -3.84
C SER A 76 -0.95 -13.89 -2.75
N ARG A 77 -0.76 -14.54 -1.60
CA ARG A 77 0.01 -13.99 -0.48
C ARG A 77 1.45 -13.63 -0.90
N ASP A 78 2.07 -14.49 -1.70
CA ASP A 78 3.47 -14.33 -2.14
C ASP A 78 3.62 -13.18 -3.14
N GLU A 79 2.66 -13.07 -4.06
CA GLU A 79 2.58 -11.96 -5.02
C GLU A 79 2.37 -10.63 -4.29
N ALA A 80 1.44 -10.58 -3.33
CA ALA A 80 1.22 -9.40 -2.50
C ALA A 80 2.48 -9.04 -1.70
N SER A 81 3.11 -10.01 -1.02
CA SER A 81 4.35 -9.80 -0.26
C SER A 81 5.45 -9.15 -1.12
N THR A 82 5.70 -9.73 -2.30
CA THR A 82 6.71 -9.22 -3.24
C THR A 82 6.42 -7.78 -3.64
N MET A 83 5.21 -7.51 -4.14
CA MET A 83 4.83 -6.20 -4.67
C MET A 83 4.78 -5.12 -3.59
N LEU A 84 4.26 -5.46 -2.41
CA LEU A 84 4.20 -4.53 -1.28
C LEU A 84 5.62 -4.17 -0.80
N ARG A 85 6.52 -5.14 -0.68
CA ARG A 85 7.93 -4.91 -0.27
C ARG A 85 8.69 -4.05 -1.28
N GLU A 86 8.43 -4.21 -2.57
CA GLU A 86 8.99 -3.32 -3.61
C GLU A 86 8.45 -1.88 -3.52
N THR A 87 7.21 -1.72 -3.08
CA THR A 87 6.53 -0.41 -2.99
C THR A 87 6.92 0.36 -1.73
N LEU A 88 7.14 -0.34 -0.62
CA LEU A 88 7.36 0.25 0.70
C LEU A 88 8.45 1.33 0.78
N PRO A 89 9.60 1.24 0.09
CA PRO A 89 10.62 2.29 0.12
C PRO A 89 10.14 3.68 -0.33
N SER A 90 8.99 3.75 -1.02
CA SER A 90 8.37 5.01 -1.47
C SER A 90 7.21 5.47 -0.57
N VAL A 91 6.95 4.81 0.56
CA VAL A 91 5.84 5.08 1.46
C VAL A 91 6.34 5.76 2.73
N ASP A 92 5.61 6.78 3.21
CA ASP A 92 5.87 7.51 4.47
C ASP A 92 4.92 7.12 5.60
N VAL A 93 3.73 6.59 5.31
CA VAL A 93 2.78 6.10 6.34
C VAL A 93 2.12 4.81 5.85
N LEU A 94 2.16 3.76 6.67
CA LEU A 94 1.55 2.47 6.34
C LEU A 94 0.35 2.17 7.26
N PHE A 95 -0.79 1.88 6.65
CA PHE A 95 -1.97 1.33 7.31
C PHE A 95 -2.05 -0.17 7.02
N ALA A 96 -2.10 -0.97 8.08
CA ALA A 96 -2.20 -2.41 7.97
C ALA A 96 -2.92 -2.98 9.20
N THR A 97 -3.60 -4.10 9.03
CA THR A 97 -3.90 -4.99 10.16
C THR A 97 -2.64 -5.73 10.63
N GLU A 98 -2.69 -6.33 11.82
CA GLU A 98 -1.57 -7.16 12.30
C GLU A 98 -1.27 -8.35 11.38
N GLU A 99 -2.29 -8.89 10.68
CA GLU A 99 -2.13 -9.97 9.72
C GLU A 99 -1.45 -9.47 8.43
N GLU A 100 -1.86 -8.32 7.92
CA GLU A 100 -1.29 -7.70 6.72
C GLU A 100 0.14 -7.21 6.93
N ALA A 101 0.49 -6.76 8.14
CA ALA A 101 1.86 -6.39 8.48
C ALA A 101 2.82 -7.55 8.20
N ARG A 102 2.41 -8.81 8.41
CA ARG A 102 3.21 -10.01 8.13
C ARG A 102 3.43 -10.31 6.64
N LEU A 103 2.81 -9.54 5.74
CA LEU A 103 3.13 -9.59 4.31
C LEU A 103 4.42 -8.82 4.00
N VAL A 104 4.75 -7.85 4.85
CA VAL A 104 5.84 -6.90 4.58
C VAL A 104 6.95 -6.92 5.63
N VAL A 105 6.70 -7.44 6.84
CA VAL A 105 7.74 -7.71 7.84
C VAL A 105 8.17 -9.17 7.79
N ASP A 106 9.43 -9.45 8.12
CA ASP A 106 9.92 -10.82 8.21
C ASP A 106 9.36 -11.54 9.44
N GLU A 107 9.04 -12.82 9.28
CA GLU A 107 8.25 -13.65 10.20
C GLU A 107 8.89 -13.81 11.61
N HIS A 108 10.16 -13.42 11.76
CA HIS A 108 10.96 -13.58 12.96
C HIS A 108 11.10 -12.31 13.80
N ASP A 109 10.53 -11.19 13.34
CA ASP A 109 10.65 -9.91 14.01
C ASP A 109 9.26 -9.39 14.44
N PRO A 110 9.01 -9.07 15.71
CA PRO A 110 7.73 -8.53 16.17
C PRO A 110 7.44 -7.13 15.57
N VAL A 111 6.99 -7.05 14.30
CA VAL A 111 6.72 -5.79 13.57
C VAL A 111 7.73 -4.73 13.99
N ASP A 112 9.02 -5.06 13.85
CA ASP A 112 10.05 -4.07 14.07
C ASP A 112 10.25 -3.28 12.78
N LEU A 113 9.47 -2.20 12.67
CA LEU A 113 9.59 -1.24 11.58
C LEU A 113 10.67 -0.19 11.86
N THR A 114 11.51 -0.40 12.88
CA THR A 114 12.59 0.54 13.24
C THR A 114 13.82 0.45 12.34
N GLU A 115 14.03 -0.67 11.65
CA GLU A 115 15.24 -0.88 10.82
C GLU A 115 15.03 -0.72 9.30
N ALA A 116 13.78 -0.58 8.85
CA ALA A 116 13.52 -0.32 7.44
C ALA A 116 13.84 1.15 7.09
N PRO A 117 14.47 1.48 5.95
CA PRO A 117 14.82 2.85 5.55
C PRO A 117 13.59 3.63 5.05
N VAL A 118 12.45 3.46 5.72
CA VAL A 118 11.20 4.18 5.55
C VAL A 118 11.05 5.15 6.71
N ARG A 119 10.56 6.36 6.46
CA ARG A 119 10.28 7.36 7.51
C ARG A 119 9.17 6.94 8.51
N CYS A 120 8.60 5.73 8.39
CA CYS A 120 7.19 5.50 8.68
C CYS A 120 6.78 5.28 10.13
N ALA A 121 5.60 5.85 10.42
CA ALA A 121 4.65 5.34 11.40
C ALA A 121 3.79 4.23 10.76
N ALA A 122 3.73 3.02 11.32
CA ALA A 122 2.71 2.04 10.95
C ALA A 122 1.55 2.07 11.93
N VAL A 123 0.33 2.13 11.39
CA VAL A 123 -0.90 2.07 12.17
C VAL A 123 -1.45 0.65 12.06
N CYS A 124 -1.17 -0.16 13.09
CA CYS A 124 -1.74 -1.50 13.24
C CYS A 124 -3.12 -1.41 13.89
N LEU A 125 -4.16 -1.85 13.19
CA LEU A 125 -5.52 -1.96 13.70
C LEU A 125 -5.70 -3.30 14.44
N ALA A 126 -5.85 -3.25 15.76
CA ALA A 126 -5.98 -4.40 16.65
C ALA A 126 -7.40 -4.48 17.23
N GLY A 127 -8.31 -5.12 16.49
CA GLY A 127 -9.73 -5.20 16.85
C GLY A 127 -10.49 -3.89 16.59
N MET A 128 -11.76 -3.83 17.02
CA MET A 128 -12.73 -2.84 16.54
C MET A 128 -12.47 -1.38 16.95
N TRP A 129 -11.59 -1.12 17.94
CA TRP A 129 -11.38 0.22 18.51
C TRP A 129 -9.94 0.51 18.96
N ARG A 130 -8.96 -0.33 18.62
CA ARG A 130 -7.56 -0.10 19.03
C ARG A 130 -6.70 0.06 17.78
N ALA A 131 -5.95 1.15 17.76
CA ALA A 131 -4.90 1.38 16.78
C ALA A 131 -3.59 1.60 17.54
N ARG A 132 -2.49 1.05 17.03
CA ARG A 132 -1.14 1.34 17.52
C ARG A 132 -0.37 1.97 16.38
N ALA A 133 0.14 3.18 16.60
CA ALA A 133 1.13 3.78 15.73
C ALA A 133 2.53 3.39 16.24
N ARG A 134 3.45 3.04 15.35
CA ARG A 134 4.87 2.82 15.68
C ARG A 134 5.73 3.54 14.68
N THR A 135 6.57 4.46 15.13
CA THR A 135 7.55 5.15 14.29
C THR A 135 8.84 4.37 14.14
N ALA A 136 9.61 4.61 13.08
CA ALA A 136 10.97 4.06 12.93
C ALA A 136 11.89 4.43 14.13
N SER A 137 11.59 5.51 14.85
CA SER A 137 12.30 5.92 16.08
C SER A 137 11.86 5.19 17.36
N GLY A 138 10.93 4.23 17.29
CA GLY A 138 10.50 3.44 18.45
C GLY A 138 9.58 4.15 19.45
N ALA A 139 9.13 5.38 19.14
CA ALA A 139 8.13 6.13 19.91
C ALA A 139 6.71 5.87 19.40
#